data_AF-A0A7K0K3U0-F1
#
_entry.id   AF-A0A7K0K3U0-F1
#
_cell.length_a   1.000
_cell.length_b   1.000
_cell.length_c   1.000
_cell.angle_alpha   90.00
_cell.angle_beta   90.00
_cell.angle_gamma   90.00
#
_symmetry.space_group_name_H-M   'P 1'
#
loop_
_entity.id
_entity.type
_entity.pdbx_description
1 polymer ?
#
loop_
_entity_poly.entity_id
_entity_poly.type
_entity_poly.pdbx_seq_one_letter_code
_entity_poly.pdbx_strand_id
1 'polypeptide(L)'
;MSEVFFRVFLDANVLAKPVTRTQLTACGPFSGFLAVWSKTAETEANRHLRPRMISVTEVRQIYGGILSPTGKINDRFTATSETDRQILADAAASNARFLITEDVDDFAEPDLQAVGTSAVNPDLFLSKYLNREAYARIVNLFAERQVSPPHTPAEIHAAIARQHPRLFSTHADLFEIEPCHLQQILPQSNSAARFLYSDEA
;
A
#
# COMPACT_ATOMS: atom_id res chain seq x y z
N MET A 1 27.78 7.75 -3.06
CA MET A 1 26.92 8.09 -1.92
C MET A 1 25.86 7.02 -1.84
N SER A 2 25.76 6.26 -0.75
CA SER A 2 24.63 5.33 -0.57
C SER A 2 23.37 6.17 -0.39
N GLU A 3 22.39 6.05 -1.29
CA GLU A 3 21.06 6.60 -1.05
C GLU A 3 20.53 6.03 0.27
N VAL A 4 20.20 6.90 1.22
CA VAL A 4 19.68 6.51 2.52
C VAL A 4 18.18 6.28 2.37
N PHE A 5 17.80 5.04 2.04
CA PHE A 5 16.40 4.63 2.04
C PHE A 5 15.90 4.45 3.48
N PHE A 6 14.75 5.04 3.82
CA PHE A 6 14.05 4.63 5.03
C PHE A 6 13.22 3.37 4.77
N ARG A 7 13.06 2.52 5.78
CA ARG A 7 12.35 1.24 5.65
C ARG A 7 10.88 1.39 5.98
N VAL A 8 10.07 0.65 5.23
CA VAL A 8 8.62 0.60 5.33
C VAL A 8 8.23 -0.86 5.43
N PHE A 9 7.71 -1.27 6.59
CA PHE A 9 7.29 -2.64 6.83
C PHE A 9 5.88 -2.86 6.27
N LEU A 10 5.68 -3.94 5.51
CA LEU A 10 4.38 -4.29 4.95
C LEU A 10 3.70 -5.35 5.81
N ASP A 11 2.52 -5.02 6.32
CA ASP A 11 1.64 -5.96 6.97
C ASP A 11 1.04 -6.96 5.95
N ALA A 12 0.54 -8.10 6.44
CA ALA A 12 0.00 -9.19 5.66
C ALA A 12 -1.21 -8.77 4.79
N ASN A 13 -2.13 -7.97 5.34
CA ASN A 13 -3.32 -7.48 4.64
C ASN A 13 -2.95 -6.62 3.40
N VAL A 14 -1.90 -5.81 3.49
CA VAL A 14 -1.35 -4.99 2.41
C VAL A 14 -0.55 -5.85 1.43
N LEU A 15 0.27 -6.77 1.95
CA LEU A 15 1.11 -7.65 1.17
C LEU A 15 0.30 -8.63 0.30
N ALA A 16 -0.88 -9.03 0.75
CA ALA A 16 -1.82 -9.85 -0.01
C ALA A 16 -2.45 -9.12 -1.22
N LYS A 17 -2.42 -7.78 -1.26
CA LYS A 17 -3.00 -6.96 -2.34
C LYS A 17 -1.99 -6.71 -3.46
N PRO A 18 -2.14 -7.32 -4.66
CA PRO A 18 -1.10 -7.26 -5.68
C PRO A 18 -0.76 -5.86 -6.17
N VAL A 19 -1.76 -5.01 -6.42
CA VAL A 19 -1.56 -3.64 -6.92
C VAL A 19 -0.83 -2.79 -5.87
N THR A 20 -1.35 -2.74 -4.65
CA THR A 20 -0.75 -2.00 -3.53
C THR A 20 0.67 -2.49 -3.22
N ARG A 21 0.86 -3.81 -3.13
CA ARG A 21 2.18 -4.42 -2.94
C ARG A 21 3.15 -3.98 -4.03
N THR A 22 2.77 -4.09 -5.29
CA THR A 22 3.64 -3.72 -6.42
C THR A 22 3.97 -2.23 -6.42
N GLN A 23 3.02 -1.35 -6.10
CA GLN A 23 3.31 0.08 -5.94
C GLN A 23 4.36 0.32 -4.85
N LEU A 24 4.21 -0.29 -3.68
CA LEU A 24 5.15 -0.13 -2.56
C LEU A 24 6.53 -0.72 -2.86
N THR A 25 6.60 -1.91 -3.46
CA THR A 25 7.89 -2.61 -3.68
C THR A 25 8.63 -2.12 -4.91
N ALA A 26 7.94 -1.90 -6.03
CA ALA A 26 8.59 -1.49 -7.28
C ALA A 26 8.88 0.01 -7.33
N CYS A 27 8.07 0.84 -6.67
CA CYS A 27 8.22 2.29 -6.73
C CYS A 27 9.02 2.86 -5.56
N GLY A 28 9.11 2.14 -4.45
CA GLY A 28 9.80 2.59 -3.24
C GLY A 28 11.20 3.13 -3.50
N PRO A 29 12.09 2.37 -4.19
CA PRO A 29 13.45 2.82 -4.47
C PRO A 29 13.50 4.12 -5.30
N PHE A 30 12.56 4.34 -6.22
CA PHE A 30 12.46 5.60 -6.97
C PHE A 30 11.93 6.76 -6.11
N SER A 31 11.33 6.45 -4.96
CA SER A 31 10.70 7.39 -4.02
C SER A 31 11.43 7.51 -2.68
N GLY A 32 12.65 6.97 -2.56
CA GLY A 32 13.47 7.12 -1.36
C GLY A 32 13.07 6.22 -0.18
N PHE A 33 12.29 5.16 -0.40
CA PHE A 33 11.98 4.16 0.64
C PHE A 33 12.17 2.72 0.19
N LEU A 34 12.36 1.81 1.14
CA LEU A 34 12.46 0.38 0.88
C LEU A 34 11.32 -0.37 1.58
N ALA A 35 10.45 -0.99 0.80
CA ALA A 35 9.44 -1.91 1.32
C ALA A 35 10.11 -3.21 1.79
N VAL A 36 9.83 -3.62 3.02
CA VAL A 36 10.34 -4.84 3.65
C VAL A 36 9.21 -5.61 4.32
N TRP A 37 9.36 -6.93 4.49
CA TRP A 37 8.42 -7.74 5.26
C TRP A 37 9.12 -8.99 5.79
N SER A 38 8.58 -9.54 6.87
CA SER A 38 9.11 -10.74 7.52
C SER A 38 8.52 -12.03 6.95
N LYS A 39 9.06 -13.17 7.39
CA LYS A 39 8.47 -14.47 7.09
C LYS A 39 7.06 -14.62 7.66
N THR A 40 6.78 -14.00 8.81
CA THR A 40 5.47 -14.02 9.46
C THR A 40 4.43 -13.35 8.58
N ALA A 41 4.68 -12.10 8.17
CA ALA A 41 3.80 -11.33 7.30
C ALA A 41 3.59 -12.02 5.95
N GLU A 42 4.65 -12.58 5.35
CA GLU A 42 4.53 -13.37 4.11
C GLU A 42 3.63 -14.60 4.27
N THR A 43 3.80 -15.33 5.37
CA THR A 43 3.03 -16.56 5.62
C THR A 43 1.55 -16.22 5.80
N GLU A 44 1.26 -15.17 6.56
CA GLU A 44 -0.11 -14.72 6.80
C GLU A 44 -0.76 -14.14 5.55
N ALA A 45 -0.02 -13.36 4.75
CA ALA A 45 -0.51 -12.85 3.48
C ALA A 45 -0.89 -13.98 2.52
N ASN A 46 -0.08 -15.04 2.46
CA ASN A 46 -0.35 -16.20 1.60
C ASN A 46 -1.61 -16.96 2.03
N ARG A 47 -1.97 -17.00 3.31
CA ARG A 47 -3.21 -17.62 3.80
C ARG A 47 -4.46 -16.90 3.28
N HIS A 48 -4.35 -15.60 3.06
CA HIS A 48 -5.44 -14.73 2.60
C HIS A 48 -5.52 -14.58 1.08
N LEU A 49 -4.61 -15.21 0.32
CA LEU A 49 -4.66 -15.17 -1.14
C LEU A 49 -5.83 -16.00 -1.66
N ARG A 50 -6.48 -15.50 -2.71
CA ARG A 50 -7.50 -16.27 -3.43
C ARG A 50 -6.86 -17.47 -4.14
N PRO A 51 -7.62 -18.56 -4.36
CA PRO A 51 -7.13 -19.71 -5.09
C PRO A 51 -6.53 -19.32 -6.45
N ARG A 52 -5.42 -19.98 -6.83
CA ARG A 52 -4.68 -19.78 -8.11
C ARG A 52 -3.97 -18.43 -8.27
N MET A 53 -3.92 -17.59 -7.23
CA MET A 53 -3.01 -16.45 -7.24
C MET A 53 -1.57 -16.92 -7.01
N ILE A 54 -0.62 -16.31 -7.73
CA ILE A 54 0.81 -16.48 -7.45
C ILE A 54 1.07 -16.05 -6.01
N SER A 55 1.76 -16.88 -5.25
CA SER A 55 2.03 -16.62 -3.84
C SER A 55 2.94 -15.42 -3.64
N VAL A 56 2.84 -14.73 -2.51
CA VAL A 56 3.79 -13.67 -2.13
C VAL A 56 5.22 -14.21 -2.09
N THR A 57 5.39 -15.46 -1.63
CA THR A 57 6.69 -16.14 -1.58
C THR A 57 7.30 -16.27 -2.97
N GLU A 58 6.50 -16.71 -3.94
CA GLU A 58 6.93 -16.91 -5.32
C GLU A 58 7.26 -15.57 -5.99
N VAL A 59 6.41 -14.54 -5.80
CA VAL A 59 6.70 -13.16 -6.24
C VAL A 59 8.04 -12.71 -5.68
N ARG A 60 8.28 -12.88 -4.37
CA ARG A 60 9.55 -12.48 -3.74
C ARG A 60 10.74 -13.19 -4.38
N GLN A 61 10.63 -14.49 -4.61
CA GLN A 61 11.71 -15.30 -5.19
C GLN A 61 12.03 -14.88 -6.63
N ILE A 62 11.00 -14.63 -7.45
CA ILE A 62 11.17 -14.15 -8.83
C ILE A 62 11.95 -12.83 -8.88
N TYR A 63 11.68 -11.92 -7.94
CA TYR A 63 12.33 -10.61 -7.89
C TYR A 63 13.54 -10.54 -6.95
N GLY A 64 14.02 -11.67 -6.43
CA GLY A 64 15.21 -11.73 -5.56
C GLY A 64 15.06 -11.01 -4.22
N GLY A 65 13.83 -10.85 -3.72
CA GLY A 65 13.57 -10.12 -2.48
C GLY A 65 14.07 -10.85 -1.22
N ILE A 66 14.65 -10.08 -0.30
CA ILE A 66 15.17 -10.58 0.98
C ILE A 66 14.14 -10.30 2.07
N LEU A 67 13.83 -11.33 2.87
CA LEU A 67 12.96 -11.17 4.04
C LEU A 67 13.67 -10.38 5.14
N SER A 68 12.93 -9.50 5.81
CA SER A 68 13.44 -8.83 7.00
C SER A 68 13.58 -9.83 8.16
N PRO A 69 14.35 -9.48 9.21
CA PRO A 69 14.38 -10.25 10.44
C PRO A 69 12.98 -10.42 11.04
N THR A 70 12.78 -11.54 11.73
CA THR A 70 11.64 -11.75 12.64
C THR A 70 12.00 -11.20 14.01
N GLY A 71 11.13 -10.36 14.55
CA GLY A 71 11.27 -9.79 15.89
C GLY A 71 11.08 -10.84 16.97
N LYS A 72 11.79 -10.64 18.08
CA LYS A 72 11.68 -11.46 19.30
C LYS A 72 10.81 -10.72 20.33
N ILE A 73 10.21 -11.48 21.25
CA ILE A 73 9.49 -10.95 22.42
C ILE A 73 8.34 -10.02 21.97
N ASN A 74 7.41 -10.54 21.19
CA ASN A 74 6.19 -9.82 20.76
C ASN A 74 5.27 -9.48 21.94
N ASP A 75 5.25 -10.31 23.00
CA ASP A 75 4.43 -10.09 24.21
C ASP A 75 4.72 -8.77 24.93
N ARG A 76 5.83 -8.09 24.63
CA ARG A 76 6.13 -6.76 25.19
C ARG A 76 5.18 -5.67 24.70
N PHE A 77 4.51 -5.88 23.56
CA PHE A 77 3.56 -4.93 22.97
C PHE A 77 2.16 -5.15 23.53
N THR A 78 2.02 -4.94 24.84
CA THR A 78 0.82 -5.35 25.59
C THR A 78 -0.43 -4.55 25.21
N ALA A 79 -0.28 -3.36 24.64
CA ALA A 79 -1.40 -2.49 24.26
C ALA A 79 -1.89 -2.76 22.82
N THR A 80 -1.01 -3.28 21.97
CA THR A 80 -1.31 -3.73 20.59
C THR A 80 -2.14 -5.02 20.63
N SER A 81 -3.05 -5.16 19.65
CA SER A 81 -3.86 -6.36 19.45
C SER A 81 -2.99 -7.61 19.45
N GLU A 82 -3.42 -8.67 20.14
CA GLU A 82 -2.62 -9.88 20.36
C GLU A 82 -2.16 -10.52 19.04
N THR A 83 -3.01 -10.51 18.03
CA THR A 83 -2.74 -11.05 16.69
C THR A 83 -1.64 -10.28 15.95
N ASP A 84 -1.46 -9.01 16.28
CA ASP A 84 -0.63 -8.05 15.54
C ASP A 84 0.69 -7.72 16.25
N ARG A 85 0.85 -8.18 17.49
CA ARG A 85 2.10 -8.01 18.26
C ARG A 85 3.32 -8.54 17.53
N GLN A 86 3.19 -9.68 16.84
CA GLN A 86 4.32 -10.24 16.09
C GLN A 86 4.65 -9.40 14.86
N ILE A 87 3.65 -8.82 14.19
CA ILE A 87 3.85 -7.91 13.06
C ILE A 87 4.58 -6.64 13.52
N LEU A 88 4.20 -6.07 14.66
CA LEU A 88 4.90 -4.92 15.24
C LEU A 88 6.34 -5.27 15.67
N ALA A 89 6.55 -6.46 16.23
CA ALA A 89 7.89 -6.95 16.57
C ALA A 89 8.79 -7.07 15.34
N ASP A 90 8.25 -7.58 14.24
CA ASP A 90 8.95 -7.74 12.97
C ASP A 90 9.29 -6.39 12.34
N ALA A 91 8.35 -5.43 12.37
CA ALA A 91 8.58 -4.07 11.92
C ALA A 91 9.71 -3.39 12.71
N ALA A 92 9.68 -3.50 14.04
CA ALA A 92 10.72 -2.97 14.92
C ALA A 92 12.10 -3.62 14.64
N ALA A 93 12.16 -4.95 14.49
CA ALA A 93 13.39 -5.66 14.18
C ALA A 93 13.99 -5.28 12.81
N SER A 94 13.15 -4.81 11.90
CA SER A 94 13.57 -4.30 10.60
C SER A 94 14.01 -2.83 10.63
N ASN A 95 13.92 -2.13 11.76
CA ASN A 95 14.08 -0.66 11.86
C ASN A 95 13.19 0.09 10.87
N ALA A 96 11.94 -0.38 10.71
CA ALA A 96 10.99 0.31 9.84
C ALA A 96 10.51 1.60 10.49
N ARG A 97 10.52 2.69 9.71
CA ARG A 97 9.95 3.96 10.14
C ARG A 97 8.43 3.92 10.10
N PHE A 98 7.88 3.17 9.15
CA PHE A 98 6.44 3.02 8.95
C PHE A 98 6.06 1.55 8.90
N LEU A 99 4.95 1.20 9.54
CA LEU A 99 4.23 -0.06 9.37
C LEU A 99 3.00 0.26 8.52
N ILE A 100 2.92 -0.35 7.34
CA ILE A 100 1.82 -0.12 6.40
C ILE A 100 0.80 -1.22 6.55
N THR A 101 -0.39 -0.84 7.00
CA THR A 101 -1.51 -1.74 7.30
C THR A 101 -2.82 -1.03 6.99
N GLU A 102 -3.88 -1.79 6.71
CA GLU A 102 -5.23 -1.23 6.64
C GLU A 102 -5.87 -1.09 8.02
N ASP A 103 -5.40 -1.86 9.00
CA ASP A 103 -5.97 -1.97 10.34
C ASP A 103 -5.10 -1.18 11.33
N VAL A 104 -4.99 0.14 11.11
CA VAL A 104 -4.11 1.02 11.91
C VAL A 104 -4.45 0.99 13.40
N ASP A 105 -5.75 0.86 13.72
CA ASP A 105 -6.25 0.88 15.10
C ASP A 105 -5.88 -0.38 15.90
N ASP A 106 -5.40 -1.45 15.25
CA ASP A 106 -4.90 -2.65 15.93
C ASP A 106 -3.51 -2.43 16.56
N PHE A 107 -2.82 -1.34 16.19
CA PHE A 107 -1.50 -0.97 16.68
C PHE A 107 -1.56 0.22 17.64
N ALA A 108 -1.32 -0.05 18.92
CA ALA A 108 -1.44 0.97 19.95
C ALA A 108 -0.32 2.01 19.90
N GLU A 109 -0.69 3.29 20.07
CA GLU A 109 0.24 4.41 20.03
C GLU A 109 1.45 4.27 21.00
N PRO A 110 1.30 3.86 22.27
CA PRO A 110 2.45 3.71 23.18
C PRO A 110 3.47 2.68 22.68
N ASP A 111 2.99 1.57 22.10
CA ASP A 111 3.83 0.49 21.59
C ASP A 111 4.58 0.92 20.32
N LEU A 112 3.89 1.63 19.43
CA LEU A 112 4.46 2.25 18.23
C LEU A 112 5.56 3.27 18.57
N GLN A 113 5.28 4.18 19.51
CA GLN A 113 6.24 5.17 19.99
C GLN A 113 7.47 4.51 20.62
N ALA A 114 7.29 3.44 21.40
CA ALA A 114 8.37 2.72 22.07
C ALA A 114 9.41 2.11 21.11
N VAL A 115 9.04 1.91 19.83
CA VAL A 115 9.94 1.38 18.80
C VAL A 115 10.26 2.37 17.68
N GLY A 116 9.73 3.60 17.75
CA GLY A 116 9.95 4.64 16.74
C GLY A 116 9.30 4.35 15.39
N THR A 117 8.22 3.57 15.37
CA THR A 117 7.45 3.20 14.16
C THR A 117 6.12 3.93 14.16
N SER A 118 5.61 4.31 12.98
CA SER A 118 4.22 4.78 12.83
C SER A 118 3.41 3.82 11.98
N ALA A 119 2.25 3.36 12.47
CA ALA A 119 1.28 2.63 11.66
C ALA A 119 0.52 3.60 10.74
N VAL A 120 0.44 3.29 9.45
CA VAL A 120 -0.13 4.20 8.43
C VAL A 120 -0.89 3.42 7.38
N ASN A 121 -2.09 3.90 7.02
CA ASN A 121 -2.87 3.36 5.92
C ASN A 121 -2.11 3.48 4.57
N PRO A 122 -2.12 2.46 3.70
CA PRO A 122 -1.38 2.48 2.43
C PRO A 122 -1.73 3.65 1.51
N ASP A 123 -3.00 4.06 1.41
CA ASP A 123 -3.41 5.17 0.54
C ASP A 123 -2.81 6.49 1.04
N LEU A 124 -2.89 6.74 2.35
CA LEU A 124 -2.28 7.92 2.95
C LEU A 124 -0.75 7.91 2.76
N PHE A 125 -0.10 6.78 3.02
CA PHE A 125 1.34 6.66 2.85
C PHE A 125 1.76 6.94 1.39
N LEU A 126 1.14 6.25 0.43
CA LEU A 126 1.46 6.42 -0.98
C LEU A 126 1.19 7.86 -1.45
N SER A 127 0.08 8.49 -1.03
CA SER A 127 -0.20 9.89 -1.39
C SER A 127 0.88 10.89 -0.92
N LYS A 128 1.61 10.56 0.16
CA LYS A 128 2.64 11.43 0.73
C LYS A 128 4.04 11.13 0.19
N TYR A 129 4.34 9.86 -0.06
CA TYR A 129 5.71 9.42 -0.33
C TYR A 129 5.93 8.88 -1.73
N LEU A 130 4.89 8.42 -2.44
CA LEU A 130 5.06 7.96 -3.81
C LEU A 130 5.17 9.17 -4.75
N ASN A 131 6.39 9.43 -5.22
CA ASN A 131 6.62 10.59 -6.06
C ASN A 131 5.99 10.42 -7.46
N ARG A 132 5.86 11.56 -8.13
CA ARG A 132 5.17 11.68 -9.42
C ARG A 132 5.79 10.81 -10.51
N GLU A 133 7.12 10.78 -10.61
CA GLU A 133 7.83 10.01 -11.64
C GLU A 133 7.64 8.50 -11.45
N ALA A 134 7.80 8.02 -10.22
CA ALA A 134 7.61 6.62 -9.87
C ALA A 134 6.15 6.19 -10.08
N TYR A 135 5.19 7.06 -9.73
CA TYR A 135 3.77 6.83 -9.99
C TYR A 135 3.47 6.72 -11.49
N ALA A 136 3.93 7.66 -12.31
CA ALA A 136 3.73 7.61 -13.76
C ALA A 136 4.32 6.34 -14.36
N ARG A 137 5.54 5.97 -13.94
CA ARG A 137 6.24 4.77 -14.42
C ARG A 137 5.46 3.49 -14.13
N ILE A 138 4.90 3.33 -12.93
CA ILE A 138 4.18 2.10 -12.59
C ILE A 138 2.82 2.01 -13.28
N VAL A 139 2.13 3.15 -13.45
CA VAL A 139 0.87 3.19 -14.20
C VAL A 139 1.09 2.78 -15.66
N ASN A 140 2.14 3.32 -16.30
CA ASN A 140 2.50 2.93 -17.66
C ASN A 140 2.90 1.45 -17.74
N LEU A 141 3.69 0.95 -16.78
CA LEU A 141 4.06 -0.47 -16.73
C LEU A 141 2.84 -1.40 -16.62
N PHE A 142 1.84 -1.03 -15.82
CA PHE A 142 0.60 -1.80 -15.72
C PHE A 142 -0.19 -1.80 -17.03
N ALA A 143 -0.32 -0.64 -17.67
CA ALA A 143 -0.98 -0.52 -18.97
C ALA A 143 -0.29 -1.37 -20.05
N GLU A 144 1.06 -1.34 -20.11
CA GLU A 144 1.85 -2.13 -21.07
C GLU A 144 1.72 -3.65 -20.85
N ARG A 145 1.59 -4.09 -19.60
CA ARG A 145 1.57 -5.53 -19.25
C ARG A 145 0.17 -6.14 -19.29
N GLN A 146 -0.89 -5.34 -19.21
CA GLN A 146 -2.25 -5.84 -19.24
C GLN A 146 -2.73 -5.89 -20.69
N VAL A 147 -2.45 -6.99 -21.38
CA VAL A 147 -2.67 -7.11 -22.84
C VAL A 147 -4.12 -7.49 -23.20
N SER A 148 -4.91 -8.03 -22.25
CA SER A 148 -6.29 -8.50 -22.50
C SER A 148 -7.23 -8.39 -21.28
N PRO A 149 -8.24 -7.51 -21.31
CA PRO A 149 -8.37 -6.39 -22.25
C PRO A 149 -7.22 -5.37 -22.05
N PRO A 150 -6.74 -4.71 -23.12
CA PRO A 150 -5.75 -3.65 -22.99
C PRO A 150 -6.35 -2.51 -22.18
N HIS A 151 -5.57 -2.00 -21.23
CA HIS A 151 -5.94 -0.80 -20.47
C HIS A 151 -5.02 0.35 -20.81
N THR A 152 -5.59 1.54 -20.96
CA THR A 152 -4.81 2.77 -21.08
C THR A 152 -4.25 3.20 -19.72
N PRO A 153 -3.17 4.00 -19.68
CA PRO A 153 -2.70 4.60 -18.43
C PRO A 153 -3.79 5.34 -17.65
N ALA A 154 -4.71 6.04 -18.34
CA ALA A 154 -5.84 6.73 -17.72
C ALA A 154 -6.82 5.75 -17.05
N GLU A 155 -7.11 4.61 -17.67
CA GLU A 155 -7.98 3.57 -17.09
C GLU A 155 -7.33 2.90 -15.87
N ILE A 156 -6.02 2.63 -15.94
CA ILE A 156 -5.26 2.12 -14.78
C ILE A 156 -5.26 3.15 -13.65
N HIS A 157 -4.99 4.41 -13.97
CA HIS A 157 -5.00 5.52 -13.00
C HIS A 157 -6.36 5.63 -12.32
N ALA A 158 -7.45 5.57 -13.09
CA ALA A 158 -8.79 5.59 -12.54
C ALA A 158 -9.10 4.33 -11.71
N ALA A 159 -8.68 3.14 -12.14
CA ALA A 159 -8.86 1.91 -11.36
C ALA A 159 -8.17 1.97 -9.98
N ILE A 160 -7.04 2.66 -9.86
CA ILE A 160 -6.36 2.90 -8.59
C ILE A 160 -7.24 3.69 -7.61
N ALA A 161 -8.09 4.61 -8.08
CA ALA A 161 -8.95 5.43 -7.23
C ALA A 161 -9.88 4.62 -6.31
N ARG A 162 -10.25 3.39 -6.71
CA ARG A 162 -11.10 2.51 -5.87
C ARG A 162 -10.41 2.05 -4.59
N GLN A 163 -9.09 1.92 -4.62
CA GLN A 163 -8.29 1.42 -3.50
C GLN A 163 -7.50 2.54 -2.82
N HIS A 164 -7.04 3.52 -3.61
CA HIS A 164 -6.16 4.61 -3.16
C HIS A 164 -6.65 5.97 -3.65
N PRO A 165 -7.79 6.49 -3.12
CA PRO A 165 -8.37 7.76 -3.57
C PRO A 165 -7.48 8.98 -3.28
N ARG A 166 -6.69 8.99 -2.21
CA ARG A 166 -5.76 10.10 -1.91
C ARG A 166 -4.58 10.08 -2.86
N LEU A 167 -4.02 8.90 -3.14
CA LEU A 167 -2.96 8.75 -4.14
C LEU A 167 -3.42 9.21 -5.51
N PHE A 168 -4.63 8.78 -5.92
CA PHE A 168 -5.25 9.23 -7.16
C PHE A 168 -5.34 10.76 -7.22
N SER A 169 -5.91 11.38 -6.17
CA SER A 169 -6.08 12.84 -6.12
C SER A 169 -4.75 13.60 -6.15
N THR A 170 -3.68 13.03 -5.58
CA THR A 170 -2.34 13.64 -5.55
C THR A 170 -1.73 13.77 -6.95
N HIS A 171 -2.09 12.87 -7.86
CA HIS A 171 -1.52 12.77 -9.21
C HIS A 171 -2.58 12.91 -10.31
N ALA A 172 -3.72 13.53 -10.01
CA ALA A 172 -4.89 13.61 -10.88
C ALA A 172 -4.61 14.35 -12.21
N ASP A 173 -3.54 15.14 -12.27
CA ASP A 173 -3.14 15.92 -13.43
C ASP A 173 -2.18 15.18 -14.38
N LEU A 174 -1.77 13.95 -14.05
CA LEU A 174 -0.81 13.19 -14.88
C LEU A 174 -1.44 12.56 -16.13
N PHE A 175 -2.72 12.20 -16.06
CA PHE A 175 -3.39 11.47 -17.13
C PHE A 175 -4.70 12.17 -17.45
N GLU A 176 -4.97 12.41 -18.73
CA GLU A 176 -6.27 12.91 -19.18
C GLU A 176 -7.31 11.81 -18.93
N ILE A 177 -8.15 11.99 -17.90
CA ILE A 177 -9.25 11.07 -17.62
C ILE A 177 -10.52 11.61 -18.28
N GLU A 178 -11.04 10.89 -19.27
CA GLU A 178 -12.34 11.21 -19.87
C GLU A 178 -13.45 11.21 -18.79
N PRO A 179 -14.31 12.27 -18.73
CA PRO A 179 -15.32 12.42 -17.68
C PRO A 179 -16.29 11.23 -17.52
N CYS A 180 -16.52 10.48 -18.60
CA CYS A 180 -17.41 9.32 -18.60
C CYS A 180 -16.90 8.12 -17.80
N HIS A 181 -15.58 8.02 -17.57
CA HIS A 181 -14.97 6.94 -16.77
C HIS A 181 -15.03 7.21 -15.25
N LEU A 182 -15.06 8.48 -14.83
CA LEU A 182 -15.14 8.88 -13.42
C LEU A 182 -16.44 8.40 -12.74
N GLN A 183 -17.56 8.36 -13.47
CA GLN A 183 -18.88 7.96 -12.94
C GLN A 183 -19.05 6.45 -12.74
N GLN A 184 -18.24 5.61 -13.41
CA GLN A 184 -18.31 4.15 -13.28
C GLN A 184 -17.37 3.61 -12.19
N ILE A 185 -16.41 4.41 -11.76
CA ILE A 185 -15.28 4.00 -10.93
C ILE A 185 -15.46 4.45 -9.48
N LEU A 186 -16.09 5.60 -9.24
CA LEU A 186 -16.53 5.99 -7.91
C LEU A 186 -17.71 5.10 -7.46
N PRO A 187 -17.73 4.57 -6.21
CA PRO A 187 -18.96 3.99 -5.70
C PRO A 187 -20.04 5.07 -5.80
N GLN A 188 -21.21 4.71 -6.31
CA GLN A 188 -22.37 5.60 -6.24
C GLN A 188 -22.57 5.93 -4.76
N SER A 189 -22.14 7.12 -4.36
CA SER A 189 -22.43 7.68 -3.06
C SER A 189 -23.94 7.60 -2.90
N ASN A 190 -24.39 6.87 -1.88
CA ASN A 190 -25.80 6.78 -1.50
C ASN A 190 -26.44 8.16 -1.61
N SER A 191 -27.63 8.19 -2.23
CA SER A 191 -28.35 9.38 -2.71
C SER A 191 -28.87 10.32 -1.61
N ALA A 192 -28.12 10.56 -0.54
CA ALA A 192 -28.50 11.44 0.56
C ALA A 192 -27.77 12.80 0.57
N ALA A 193 -26.78 13.04 -0.30
CA ALA A 193 -26.03 14.30 -0.33
C ALA A 193 -26.37 15.20 -1.54
N ARG A 194 -27.60 15.12 -2.08
CA ARG A 194 -28.07 15.96 -3.20
C ARG A 194 -28.75 17.27 -2.77
N PHE A 195 -28.75 17.57 -1.48
CA PHE A 195 -29.08 18.90 -0.96
C PHE A 195 -27.82 19.44 -0.32
N LEU A 196 -27.20 20.46 -0.93
CA LEU A 196 -26.37 21.50 -0.29
C LEU A 196 -25.58 22.37 -1.29
N TYR A 197 -25.83 22.27 -2.60
CA TYR A 197 -25.41 23.33 -3.54
C TYR A 197 -26.51 23.61 -4.57
N SER A 198 -27.57 24.24 -4.07
CA SER A 198 -28.43 25.11 -4.85
C SER A 198 -28.57 26.38 -4.03
N ASP A 199 -27.84 27.43 -4.41
CA ASP A 199 -28.34 28.81 -4.38
C ASP A 199 -27.34 29.74 -5.10
N GLU A 200 -27.92 30.47 -6.08
CA GLU A 200 -27.52 31.74 -6.70
C GLU A 200 -26.29 31.73 -7.65
N ALA A 201 -26.39 32.15 -8.93
CA ALA A 201 -27.25 33.18 -9.54
C ALA A 201 -27.80 32.78 -10.93
#